data_AF-A0A4S8KY07-F1
#
_entry.id   AF-A0A4S8KY07-F1
#
_cell.length_a   1.000
_cell.length_b   1.000
_cell.length_c   1.000
_cell.angle_alpha   90.00
_cell.angle_beta   90.00
_cell.angle_gamma   90.00
#
_symmetry.space_group_name_H-M   'P 1'
#
loop_
_entity.id
_entity.type
_entity.pdbx_description
1 polymer ?
#
loop_
_entity_poly.entity_id
_entity_poly.type
_entity_poly.pdbx_seq_one_letter_code
_entity_poly.pdbx_strand_id
1 'polypeptide(L)'
;MPRTHRIVILDDVPERKGFYHEALFRLQGVIYERELPPLKETRTRIRLSDAPYLRQHIGITGLGLAYMTDAVDNIHRLYAKFERALQSQDLHPWAADQSCGYNGISANCRYFTVGKNASGRQSIPFQDGVDPDGVLRRMLGNGIVHTEENTVLYMKANKPDLPNSKWRYQDISPANFSIGDIVKIQLRGRL
;
A
#
# COMPACT_ATOMS: atom_id res chain seq x y z
N MET A 1 -6.02 22.14 19.87
CA MET A 1 -7.12 21.30 20.39
C MET A 1 -6.51 20.13 21.15
N PRO A 2 -6.83 19.91 22.43
CA PRO A 2 -6.29 18.76 23.15
C PRO A 2 -7.02 17.49 22.69
N ARG A 3 -6.27 16.50 22.21
CA ARG A 3 -6.78 15.15 22.00
C ARG A 3 -6.69 14.42 23.32
N THR A 4 -7.83 14.22 23.98
CA THR A 4 -7.90 13.36 25.17
C THR A 4 -7.62 11.92 24.74
N HIS A 5 -6.59 11.31 25.32
CA HIS A 5 -6.30 9.89 25.14
C HIS A 5 -6.71 9.17 26.42
N ARG A 6 -7.48 8.09 26.27
CA ARG A 6 -7.91 7.24 27.38
C ARG A 6 -7.02 6.00 27.39
N ILE A 7 -6.36 5.77 28.51
CA ILE A 7 -5.60 4.53 28.78
C ILE A 7 -6.42 3.74 29.80
N VAL A 8 -6.58 2.44 29.56
CA VAL A 8 -7.28 1.53 30.47
C VAL A 8 -6.41 0.30 30.67
N ILE A 9 -6.30 -0.16 31.91
CA ILE A 9 -5.65 -1.43 32.26
C ILE A 9 -6.67 -2.54 32.02
N LEU A 10 -6.28 -3.59 31.31
CA LEU A 10 -7.10 -4.77 31.11
C LEU A 10 -6.61 -5.85 32.09
N ASP A 11 -7.40 -6.16 33.11
CA ASP A 11 -7.19 -7.32 33.96
C ASP A 11 -7.86 -8.54 33.32
N ASP A 12 -7.16 -9.68 33.30
CA ASP A 12 -7.57 -10.95 32.69
C ASP A 12 -7.90 -10.89 31.18
N VAL A 13 -6.85 -10.83 30.35
CA VAL A 13 -6.95 -11.17 28.93
C VAL A 13 -6.69 -12.67 28.77
N PRO A 14 -7.71 -13.54 28.66
CA PRO A 14 -7.48 -14.94 28.33
C PRO A 14 -6.80 -14.98 26.95
N GLU A 15 -5.70 -15.72 26.83
CA GLU A 15 -4.97 -15.95 25.57
C GLU A 15 -5.92 -16.57 24.53
N ARG A 16 -6.67 -15.73 23.83
CA ARG A 16 -7.41 -16.10 22.64
C ARG A 16 -6.50 -15.83 21.46
N LYS A 17 -6.18 -16.90 20.71
CA LYS A 17 -5.72 -16.83 19.32
C LYS A 17 -6.39 -15.64 18.60
N GLY A 18 -5.60 -14.65 18.18
CA GLY A 18 -6.03 -13.71 17.13
C GLY A 18 -6.11 -12.22 17.44
N PHE A 19 -5.47 -11.69 18.48
CA PHE A 19 -5.32 -10.22 18.61
C PHE A 19 -4.19 -9.68 17.73
N TYR A 20 -4.44 -9.54 16.43
CA TYR A 20 -3.57 -8.74 15.59
C TYR A 20 -3.99 -7.28 15.70
N HIS A 21 -3.07 -6.38 16.04
CA HIS A 21 -3.34 -4.94 16.03
C HIS A 21 -3.04 -4.40 14.64
N GLU A 22 -4.04 -3.83 13.96
CA GLU A 22 -3.82 -3.21 12.64
C GLU A 22 -3.16 -1.83 12.83
N ALA A 23 -1.95 -1.68 12.30
CA ALA A 23 -1.26 -0.39 12.22
C ALA A 23 -1.62 0.30 10.91
N LEU A 24 -2.02 1.58 11.01
CA LEU A 24 -2.39 2.40 9.87
C LEU A 24 -1.37 3.52 9.68
N PHE A 25 -0.62 3.44 8.60
CA PHE A 25 0.31 4.50 8.20
C PHE A 25 -0.34 5.35 7.13
N ARG A 26 -0.34 6.67 7.33
CA ARG A 26 -0.88 7.65 6.38
C ARG A 26 0.16 8.71 6.11
N LEU A 27 0.43 8.96 4.85
CA LEU A 27 1.40 9.96 4.43
C LEU A 27 0.92 10.67 3.18
N GLN A 28 1.11 11.98 3.13
CA GLN A 28 0.79 12.80 1.97
C GLN A 28 2.07 13.20 1.26
N GLY A 29 2.04 13.22 -0.07
CA GLY A 29 3.16 13.66 -0.88
C GLY A 29 2.77 13.84 -2.34
N VAL A 30 3.74 14.29 -3.13
CA VAL A 30 3.63 14.42 -4.58
C VAL A 30 4.14 13.13 -5.22
N ILE A 31 3.39 12.57 -6.16
CA ILE A 31 3.85 11.42 -6.94
C ILE A 31 5.04 11.84 -7.79
N TYR A 32 6.19 11.19 -7.62
CA TYR A 32 7.36 11.39 -8.49
C TYR A 32 7.58 10.23 -9.47
N GLU A 33 7.12 9.02 -9.12
CA GLU A 33 7.16 7.85 -9.99
C GLU A 33 5.94 6.97 -9.75
N ARG A 34 5.55 6.21 -10.78
CA ARG A 34 4.40 5.30 -10.70
C ARG A 34 4.49 4.14 -11.69
N GLU A 35 4.11 2.96 -11.22
CA GLU A 35 3.77 1.79 -12.02
C GLU A 35 2.38 1.32 -11.57
N LEU A 36 1.35 2.02 -12.03
CA LEU A 36 -0.04 1.77 -11.66
C LEU A 36 -0.79 1.11 -12.82
N PRO A 37 -1.87 0.36 -12.53
CA PRO A 37 -2.74 -0.17 -13.58
C PRO A 37 -3.43 0.96 -14.36
N PRO A 38 -4.02 0.68 -15.54
CA PRO A 38 -4.07 -0.64 -16.19
C PRO A 38 -2.72 -1.02 -16.81
N LEU A 39 -2.39 -2.32 -16.75
CA LEU A 39 -1.23 -2.84 -17.47
C LEU A 39 -1.53 -2.83 -18.96
N LYS A 40 -0.79 -2.01 -19.71
CA LYS A 40 -0.92 -1.97 -21.17
C LYS A 40 -0.32 -3.25 -21.76
N GLU A 41 -1.08 -3.94 -22.62
CA GLU A 41 -0.50 -4.93 -23.52
C GLU A 41 0.46 -4.21 -24.46
N THR A 42 1.76 -4.26 -24.15
CA THR A 42 2.80 -3.84 -25.08
C THR A 42 3.07 -4.95 -26.11
N ARG A 43 3.91 -4.70 -27.11
CA ARG A 43 4.28 -5.69 -28.14
C ARG A 43 4.81 -7.00 -27.54
N THR A 44 5.36 -6.95 -26.32
CA THR A 44 5.76 -8.11 -25.54
C THR A 44 4.60 -8.53 -24.62
N ARG A 45 3.95 -9.64 -24.95
CA ARG A 45 2.83 -10.18 -24.17
C ARG A 45 3.31 -10.58 -22.77
N ILE A 46 2.65 -10.08 -21.73
CA ILE A 46 2.84 -10.50 -20.34
C ILE A 46 2.53 -11.99 -20.22
N ARG A 47 3.45 -12.77 -19.65
CA ARG A 47 3.37 -14.22 -19.53
C ARG A 47 2.91 -14.63 -18.14
N LEU A 48 2.31 -15.81 -18.00
CA LEU A 48 1.92 -16.37 -16.70
C LEU A 48 3.11 -16.49 -15.73
N SER A 49 4.32 -16.75 -16.24
CA SER A 49 5.56 -16.77 -15.46
C SER A 49 5.89 -15.45 -14.76
N ASP A 50 5.32 -14.35 -15.24
CA ASP A 50 5.61 -13.01 -14.73
C ASP A 50 4.75 -12.68 -13.50
N ALA A 51 3.67 -13.44 -13.26
CA ALA A 51 2.70 -13.20 -12.18
C ALA A 51 3.33 -12.95 -10.79
N PRO A 52 4.37 -13.69 -10.35
CA PRO A 52 4.98 -13.47 -9.05
C PRO A 52 5.66 -12.09 -8.91
N TYR A 53 6.04 -11.47 -10.03
CA TYR A 53 6.83 -10.24 -10.10
C TYR A 53 5.99 -9.01 -10.45
N LEU A 54 4.75 -9.20 -10.93
CA LEU A 54 3.85 -8.09 -11.24
C LEU A 54 3.41 -7.39 -9.96
N ARG A 55 3.64 -6.07 -9.93
CA ARG A 55 3.33 -5.20 -8.79
C ARG A 55 2.79 -3.85 -9.24
N GLN A 56 2.09 -3.23 -8.32
CA GLN A 56 1.66 -1.84 -8.33
C GLN A 56 2.66 -1.07 -7.48
N HIS A 57 3.15 0.04 -8.00
CA HIS A 57 4.15 0.84 -7.33
C HIS A 57 3.84 2.33 -7.44
N ILE A 58 4.09 3.06 -6.36
CA ILE A 58 4.07 4.51 -6.34
C ILE A 58 5.18 5.03 -5.44
N GLY A 59 5.89 6.06 -5.90
CA GLY A 59 6.82 6.83 -5.09
C GLY A 59 6.27 8.21 -4.81
N ILE A 60 6.26 8.61 -3.55
CA ILE A 60 5.87 9.96 -3.14
C ILE A 60 7.02 10.71 -2.47
N THR A 61 7.08 12.02 -2.67
CA THR A 61 8.05 12.91 -2.02
C THR A 61 7.36 14.13 -1.41
N GLY A 62 7.99 14.70 -0.38
CA GLY A 62 7.59 15.97 0.22
C GLY A 62 8.28 17.18 -0.41
N LEU A 63 9.08 17.01 -1.47
CA LEU A 63 9.80 18.10 -2.16
C LEU A 63 10.63 18.97 -1.19
N GLY A 64 11.32 18.32 -0.24
CA GLY A 64 12.18 18.99 0.75
C GLY A 64 11.46 19.50 2.00
N LEU A 65 10.14 19.28 2.12
CA LEU A 65 9.41 19.62 3.33
C LEU A 65 9.80 18.72 4.50
N ALA A 66 10.02 19.34 5.67
CA ALA A 66 10.53 18.68 6.87
C ALA A 66 9.71 17.46 7.32
N TYR A 67 8.38 17.51 7.16
CA TYR A 67 7.50 16.42 7.56
C TYR A 67 7.83 15.08 6.85
N MET A 68 8.37 15.14 5.62
CA MET A 68 8.74 13.93 4.88
C MET A 68 10.03 13.34 5.43
N THR A 69 11.01 14.18 5.75
CA THR A 69 12.23 13.75 6.45
C THR A 69 11.88 13.16 7.81
N ASP A 70 11.01 13.81 8.59
CA ASP A 70 10.54 13.29 9.86
C ASP A 70 9.82 11.93 9.69
N ALA A 71 9.03 11.77 8.62
CA ALA A 71 8.36 10.50 8.32
C ALA A 71 9.38 9.39 8.02
N VAL A 72 10.38 9.69 7.18
CA VAL A 72 11.48 8.76 6.85
C VAL A 72 12.27 8.36 8.10
N ASP A 73 12.63 9.31 8.95
CA ASP A 73 13.36 9.04 10.20
C ASP A 73 12.53 8.17 11.16
N ASN A 74 11.22 8.40 11.23
CA ASN A 74 10.33 7.57 12.04
C ASN A 74 10.20 6.14 11.49
N ILE A 75 10.22 5.95 10.18
CA ILE A 75 10.25 4.61 9.57
C ILE A 75 11.58 3.92 9.86
N HIS A 76 12.73 4.61 9.77
CA HIS A 76 14.02 4.04 10.18
C HIS A 76 14.01 3.59 11.64
N ARG A 77 13.46 4.41 12.55
CA ARG A 77 13.33 4.06 13.97
C ARG A 77 12.42 2.85 14.19
N LEU A 78 11.34 2.74 13.42
CA LEU A 78 10.44 1.60 13.47
C LEU A 78 11.11 0.34 12.93
N TYR A 79 11.79 0.42 11.79
CA TYR A 79 12.58 -0.66 11.22
C TYR A 79 13.62 -1.18 12.21
N ALA A 80 14.40 -0.31 12.85
CA ALA A 80 15.39 -0.69 13.86
C ALA A 80 14.76 -1.38 15.09
N LYS A 81 13.49 -1.09 15.42
CA LYS A 81 12.77 -1.84 16.47
C LYS A 81 12.41 -3.24 15.99
N PHE A 82 11.90 -3.39 14.77
CA PHE A 82 11.60 -4.70 14.19
C PHE A 82 12.85 -5.55 14.03
N GLU A 83 13.96 -4.97 13.58
CA GLU A 83 15.25 -5.65 13.43
C GLU A 83 15.73 -6.27 14.74
N ARG A 84 15.70 -5.49 15.82
CA ARG A 84 16.07 -5.98 17.16
C ARG A 84 15.13 -7.08 17.67
N ALA A 85 13.84 -7.02 17.33
CA ALA A 85 12.87 -8.00 17.77
C ALA A 85 12.95 -9.32 16.98
N LEU A 86 13.24 -9.25 15.68
CA LEU A 86 13.24 -10.39 14.75
C LEU A 86 14.64 -10.98 14.50
N GLN A 87 15.66 -10.58 15.27
CA GLN A 87 17.03 -11.10 15.18
C GLN A 87 17.63 -11.04 13.76
N SER A 88 17.28 -10.00 12.99
CA SER A 88 17.79 -9.62 11.67
C SER A 88 17.69 -10.64 10.51
N GLN A 89 17.49 -11.94 10.73
CA GLN A 89 17.61 -12.95 9.65
C GLN A 89 16.47 -12.91 8.61
N ASP A 90 15.32 -12.35 8.98
CA ASP A 90 14.12 -12.36 8.13
C ASP A 90 13.70 -10.97 7.60
N LEU A 91 14.50 -9.93 7.86
CA LEU A 91 14.19 -8.56 7.44
C LEU A 91 15.11 -8.10 6.32
N HIS A 92 14.51 -7.70 5.19
CA HIS A 92 15.24 -7.00 4.15
C HIS A 92 15.58 -5.57 4.60
N PRO A 93 16.83 -5.10 4.37
CA PRO A 93 17.22 -3.72 4.65
C PRO A 93 16.22 -2.74 4.04
N TRP A 94 15.71 -1.82 4.84
CA TRP A 94 14.90 -0.72 4.36
C TRP A 94 15.76 0.53 4.17
N ALA A 95 15.60 1.17 3.01
CA ALA A 95 16.18 2.47 2.73
C ALA A 95 15.08 3.38 2.19
N ALA A 96 15.14 4.66 2.54
CA ALA A 96 14.28 5.66 1.92
C ALA A 96 14.69 5.87 0.46
N ASP A 97 13.70 6.11 -0.38
CA ASP A 97 13.94 6.44 -1.78
C ASP A 97 14.42 7.90 -1.89
N GLN A 98 15.20 8.17 -2.92
CA GLN A 98 15.60 9.53 -3.28
C GLN A 98 15.12 9.84 -4.69
N SER A 99 14.45 10.97 -4.84
CA SER A 99 14.00 11.46 -6.14
C SER A 99 14.20 12.96 -6.23
N CYS A 100 14.79 13.41 -7.35
CA CYS A 100 15.13 14.81 -7.59
C CYS A 100 15.91 15.48 -6.43
N GLY A 101 16.73 14.71 -5.70
CA GLY A 101 17.49 15.20 -4.54
C GLY A 101 16.70 15.33 -3.23
N TYR A 102 15.44 14.88 -3.21
CA TYR A 102 14.59 14.90 -2.03
C TYR A 102 14.29 13.49 -1.50
N ASN A 103 14.11 13.39 -0.19
CA ASN A 103 13.61 12.17 0.45
C ASN A 103 12.23 11.80 -0.08
N GLY A 104 12.03 10.51 -0.33
CA GLY A 104 10.79 9.93 -0.77
C GLY A 104 10.52 8.59 -0.10
N ILE A 105 9.28 8.12 -0.25
CA ILE A 105 8.82 6.82 0.22
C ILE A 105 8.08 6.16 -0.92
N SER A 106 8.50 4.95 -1.28
CA SER A 106 7.76 4.08 -2.17
C SER A 106 6.84 3.11 -1.43
N ALA A 107 5.71 2.81 -2.08
CA ALA A 107 4.79 1.77 -1.68
C ALA A 107 4.63 0.77 -2.82
N ASN A 108 4.70 -0.52 -2.48
CA ASN A 108 4.64 -1.62 -3.42
C ASN A 108 3.55 -2.61 -3.00
N CYS A 109 2.73 -3.07 -3.94
CA CYS A 109 1.73 -4.11 -3.71
C CYS A 109 1.71 -5.08 -4.89
N ARG A 110 1.88 -6.38 -4.63
CA ARG A 110 1.83 -7.41 -5.69
C ARG A 110 0.39 -7.61 -6.13
N TYR A 111 0.16 -7.81 -7.43
CA TYR A 111 -1.18 -8.14 -7.93
C TYR A 111 -1.64 -9.53 -7.50
N PHE A 112 -0.70 -10.45 -7.24
CA PHE A 112 -1.02 -11.84 -6.99
C PHE A 112 -0.28 -12.42 -5.79
N THR A 113 -0.93 -13.37 -5.16
CA THR A 113 -0.32 -14.40 -4.31
C THR A 113 -0.17 -15.67 -5.12
N VAL A 114 0.99 -16.34 -5.03
CA VAL A 114 1.32 -17.48 -5.90
C VAL A 114 1.81 -18.71 -5.11
N GLY A 115 1.71 -19.89 -5.73
CA GLY A 115 2.31 -21.13 -5.25
C GLY A 115 1.67 -21.64 -3.95
N LYS A 116 2.49 -22.09 -2.99
CA LYS A 116 2.01 -22.61 -1.69
C LYS A 116 1.18 -21.58 -0.92
N ASN A 117 1.53 -20.30 -1.02
CA ASN A 117 0.82 -19.21 -0.34
C ASN A 117 -0.56 -18.94 -0.96
N ALA A 118 -0.81 -19.40 -2.19
CA ALA A 118 -2.11 -19.30 -2.84
C ALA A 118 -3.04 -20.47 -2.50
N SER A 119 -2.51 -21.57 -1.97
CA SER A 119 -3.26 -22.81 -1.74
C SER A 119 -4.44 -22.58 -0.79
N GLY A 120 -5.64 -22.96 -1.22
CA GLY A 120 -6.87 -22.81 -0.44
C GLY A 120 -7.38 -21.37 -0.28
N ARG A 121 -6.70 -20.36 -0.85
CA ARG A 121 -7.17 -18.97 -0.82
C ARG A 121 -8.13 -18.72 -1.98
N GLN A 122 -9.22 -18.00 -1.71
CA GLN A 122 -10.17 -17.59 -2.73
C GLN A 122 -9.71 -16.30 -3.41
N SER A 123 -9.77 -16.28 -4.74
CA SER A 123 -9.51 -15.06 -5.49
C SER A 123 -10.72 -14.12 -5.43
N ILE A 124 -10.48 -12.83 -5.18
CA ILE A 124 -11.49 -11.77 -5.26
C ILE A 124 -11.35 -10.99 -6.58
N PRO A 125 -12.40 -10.27 -7.01
CA PRO A 125 -12.32 -9.41 -8.19
C PRO A 125 -11.39 -8.20 -7.96
N PHE A 126 -10.73 -7.75 -9.03
CA PHE A 126 -10.03 -6.47 -9.03
C PHE A 126 -11.03 -5.29 -8.97
N GLN A 127 -10.61 -4.17 -8.40
CA GLN A 127 -11.36 -2.91 -8.45
C GLN A 127 -11.59 -2.48 -9.91
N ASP A 128 -12.72 -1.84 -10.18
CA ASP A 128 -13.00 -1.24 -11.48
C ASP A 128 -11.88 -0.29 -11.93
N GLY A 129 -11.50 -0.40 -13.21
CA GLY A 129 -10.42 0.35 -13.83
C GLY A 129 -9.01 -0.21 -13.61
N VAL A 130 -8.82 -1.21 -12.72
CA VAL A 130 -7.52 -1.87 -12.53
C VAL A 130 -7.17 -2.78 -13.71
N ASP A 131 -8.14 -3.53 -14.23
CA ASP A 131 -7.94 -4.50 -15.31
C ASP A 131 -9.01 -4.39 -16.41
N PRO A 132 -9.13 -3.23 -17.10
CA PRO A 132 -10.16 -3.00 -18.11
C PRO A 132 -10.07 -3.97 -19.29
N ASP A 133 -8.85 -4.42 -19.63
CA ASP A 133 -8.58 -5.32 -20.77
C ASP A 133 -8.50 -6.81 -20.37
N GLY A 134 -8.72 -7.14 -19.09
CA GLY A 134 -8.68 -8.52 -18.60
C GLY A 134 -7.29 -9.16 -18.59
N VAL A 135 -6.22 -8.36 -18.65
CA VAL A 135 -4.83 -8.84 -18.66
C VAL A 135 -4.52 -9.60 -17.37
N LEU A 136 -4.83 -9.01 -16.21
CA LEU A 136 -4.58 -9.61 -14.91
C LEU A 136 -5.53 -10.77 -14.63
N ARG A 137 -6.81 -10.62 -14.99
CA ARG A 137 -7.84 -11.65 -14.80
C ARG A 137 -7.51 -12.94 -15.54
N ARG A 138 -6.94 -12.86 -16.75
CA ARG A 138 -6.49 -14.04 -17.51
C ARG A 138 -5.33 -14.80 -16.85
N MET A 139 -4.64 -14.20 -15.88
CA MET A 139 -3.54 -14.85 -15.15
C MET A 139 -4.01 -15.62 -13.92
N LEU A 140 -5.26 -15.44 -13.49
CA LEU A 140 -5.82 -16.14 -12.33
C LEU A 140 -5.99 -17.64 -12.60
N GLY A 141 -5.88 -18.44 -11.54
CA GLY A 141 -5.95 -19.90 -11.60
C GLY A 141 -4.58 -20.56 -11.48
N ASN A 142 -4.54 -21.90 -11.47
CA ASN A 142 -3.30 -22.70 -11.39
C ASN A 142 -2.32 -22.27 -10.29
N GLY A 143 -2.82 -21.92 -9.11
CA GLY A 143 -2.01 -21.46 -7.98
C GLY A 143 -1.62 -19.98 -8.02
N ILE A 144 -2.31 -19.16 -8.82
CA ILE A 144 -2.24 -17.69 -8.84
C ILE A 144 -3.61 -17.15 -8.40
N VAL A 145 -3.63 -16.35 -7.34
CA VAL A 145 -4.85 -15.77 -6.78
C VAL A 145 -4.65 -14.28 -6.46
N HIS A 146 -5.70 -13.48 -6.66
CA HIS A 146 -5.75 -12.10 -6.18
C HIS A 146 -6.55 -12.04 -4.88
N THR A 147 -5.96 -11.54 -3.80
CA THR A 147 -6.60 -11.51 -2.47
C THR A 147 -6.69 -10.09 -1.93
N GLU A 148 -7.33 -9.92 -0.77
CA GLU A 148 -7.41 -8.63 -0.07
C GLU A 148 -6.03 -8.01 0.19
N GLU A 149 -5.02 -8.83 0.48
CA GLU A 149 -3.62 -8.39 0.68
C GLU A 149 -2.96 -7.85 -0.60
N ASN A 150 -3.51 -8.21 -1.76
CA ASN A 150 -3.05 -7.78 -3.07
C ASN A 150 -3.85 -6.58 -3.61
N THR A 151 -4.86 -6.13 -2.87
CA THR A 151 -5.80 -5.10 -3.32
C THR A 151 -5.31 -3.71 -2.95
N VAL A 152 -5.26 -2.81 -3.95
CA VAL A 152 -5.05 -1.38 -3.76
C VAL A 152 -6.35 -0.66 -4.09
N LEU A 153 -6.81 0.18 -3.17
CA LEU A 153 -7.99 1.02 -3.37
C LEU A 153 -7.58 2.39 -3.90
N TYR A 154 -8.15 2.75 -5.06
CA TYR A 154 -7.89 4.00 -5.75
C TYR A 154 -9.09 4.91 -5.57
N MET A 155 -8.93 5.99 -4.80
CA MET A 155 -10.05 6.84 -4.41
C MET A 155 -9.77 8.32 -4.62
N LYS A 156 -10.80 9.07 -5.04
CA LYS A 156 -10.82 10.53 -5.00
C LYS A 156 -11.55 10.99 -3.74
N ALA A 157 -10.89 11.86 -2.97
CA ALA A 157 -11.49 12.49 -1.80
C ALA A 157 -12.06 13.86 -2.21
N ASN A 158 -13.37 14.04 -2.06
CA ASN A 158 -14.06 15.31 -2.29
C ASN A 158 -14.59 15.85 -0.95
N LYS A 159 -14.37 17.13 -0.67
CA LYS A 159 -14.95 17.81 0.48
C LYS A 159 -15.88 18.90 -0.05
N PRO A 160 -17.20 18.81 0.20
CA PRO A 160 -18.12 19.91 -0.13
C PRO A 160 -17.74 21.19 0.62
N ASP A 161 -17.93 22.34 -0.02
CA ASP A 161 -17.65 23.68 0.55
C ASP A 161 -18.66 24.14 1.62
N LEU A 162 -19.41 23.19 2.20
CA LEU A 162 -20.36 23.48 3.28
C LEU A 162 -19.65 23.35 4.65
N PRO A 163 -19.96 24.23 5.61
CA PRO A 163 -19.44 24.12 6.97
C PRO A 163 -19.70 22.72 7.55
N ASN A 164 -18.72 22.15 8.25
CA ASN A 164 -18.78 20.81 8.86
C ASN A 164 -18.96 19.62 7.90
N SER A 165 -18.78 19.79 6.59
CA SER A 165 -18.83 18.67 5.66
C SER A 165 -17.70 17.67 5.88
N LYS A 166 -18.09 16.39 5.94
CA LYS A 166 -17.15 15.26 5.98
C LYS A 166 -16.57 15.01 4.59
N TRP A 167 -15.35 14.49 4.55
CA TRP A 167 -14.76 13.96 3.33
C TRP A 167 -15.62 12.83 2.76
N ARG A 168 -15.87 12.87 1.46
CA ARG A 168 -16.49 11.79 0.69
C ARG A 168 -15.41 11.15 -0.18
N TYR A 169 -15.38 9.83 -0.19
CA TYR A 169 -14.44 9.06 -0.99
C TYR A 169 -15.21 8.33 -2.08
N GLN A 170 -14.70 8.39 -3.31
CA GLN A 170 -15.26 7.70 -4.45
C GLN A 170 -14.15 6.93 -5.16
N ASP A 171 -14.42 5.69 -5.52
CA ASP A 171 -13.48 4.88 -6.29
C ASP A 171 -13.27 5.52 -7.67
N ILE A 172 -12.00 5.56 -8.10
CA ILE A 172 -11.58 6.06 -9.41
C ILE A 172 -10.61 5.08 -10.03
N SER A 173 -10.48 5.16 -11.36
CA SER A 173 -9.50 4.33 -12.06
C SER A 173 -8.06 4.73 -11.65
N PRO A 174 -7.15 3.77 -11.46
CA PRO A 174 -5.73 4.06 -11.25
C PRO A 174 -5.10 4.85 -12.41
N ALA A 175 -5.69 4.81 -13.61
CA ALA A 175 -5.26 5.61 -14.76
C ALA A 175 -5.37 7.13 -14.52
N ASN A 176 -6.19 7.56 -13.56
CA ASN A 176 -6.39 8.97 -13.22
C ASN A 176 -5.25 9.56 -12.36
N PHE A 177 -4.29 8.77 -11.90
CA PHE A 177 -3.14 9.23 -11.13
C PHE A 177 -1.94 9.51 -12.04
N SER A 178 -1.32 10.68 -11.88
CA SER A 178 -0.19 11.15 -12.67
C SER A 178 0.96 11.64 -11.79
N ILE A 179 2.16 11.63 -12.36
CA ILE A 179 3.32 12.29 -11.73
C ILE A 179 2.99 13.77 -11.54
N GLY A 180 3.26 14.30 -10.35
CA GLY A 180 2.88 15.64 -9.94
C GLY A 180 1.59 15.73 -9.12
N ASP A 181 0.75 14.69 -9.10
CA ASP A 181 -0.46 14.71 -8.27
C ASP A 181 -0.11 14.66 -6.78
N ILE A 182 -0.83 15.45 -5.99
CA ILE A 182 -0.76 15.40 -4.53
C ILE A 182 -1.71 14.30 -4.05
N VAL A 183 -1.13 13.27 -3.43
CA VAL A 183 -1.88 12.11 -2.96
C VAL A 183 -1.61 11.82 -1.50
N LYS A 184 -2.53 11.06 -0.90
CA LYS A 184 -2.34 10.45 0.40
C LYS A 184 -2.27 8.95 0.22
N ILE A 185 -1.13 8.35 0.56
CA ILE A 185 -1.00 6.91 0.66
C ILE A 185 -1.44 6.46 2.04
N GLN A 186 -2.10 5.30 2.10
CA GLN A 186 -2.51 4.65 3.34
C GLN A 186 -2.10 3.18 3.29
N LEU A 187 -1.18 2.80 4.17
CA LEU A 187 -0.69 1.43 4.30
C LEU A 187 -1.27 0.82 5.57
N ARG A 188 -1.77 -0.41 5.44
CA ARG A 188 -2.30 -1.22 6.54
C ARG A 188 -1.30 -2.34 6.80
N GLY A 189 -0.75 -2.39 8.01
CA GLY A 189 0.10 -3.47 8.48
C GLY A 189 -0.61 -4.25 9.57
N ARG A 190 -0.66 -5.58 9.45
CA ARG A 190 -1.14 -6.45 10.52
C ARG A 190 0.06 -6.75 11.43
N LEU A 191 0.03 -6.25 12.66
CA LEU A 191 1.04 -6.51 13.70
C LEU A 191 0.61 -7.65 14.62
#